data_AF-A0AAU6ARJ5-F1
#
_entry.id   AF-A0AAU6ARJ5-F1
#
_cell.length_a   1.000
_cell.length_b   1.000
_cell.length_c   1.000
_cell.angle_alpha   90.00
_cell.angle_beta   90.00
_cell.angle_gamma   90.00
#
_symmetry.space_group_name_H-M   'P 1'
#
loop_
_entity.id
_entity.type
_entity.pdbx_description
1 polymer ?
#
loop_
_entity_poly.entity_id
_entity_poly.type
_entity_poly.pdbx_seq_one_letter_code
_entity_poly.pdbx_strand_id
1 'polypeptide(L)'
;MTEPVCAGCGEMLPRPRGRGRPATYHGPACRQRARRARLTADPTRADLLALLDRAGRAVAGARRAVTSGEDAHAALAELAAVAELAQAAQATNVATTSRVDMERPPADATKLIITESVTESPAPETRPVTREDVIDVDTVRVERGKDFEISGTYRVLAGDSILLGYLGRDRHRRWEARTAATTLTVTGGPWRTRQDALVGLLLNGGIRTAEVRKRLIDL
;
A
#
# COMPACT_ATOMS: atom_id res chain seq x y z
N MET A 1 0.66 -7.30 -42.04
CA MET A 1 0.00 -7.00 -40.76
C MET A 1 0.75 -7.73 -39.67
N THR A 2 1.43 -7.01 -38.78
CA THR A 2 2.21 -7.61 -37.69
C THR A 2 1.25 -8.26 -36.70
N GLU A 3 1.45 -9.55 -36.41
CA GLU A 3 0.59 -10.23 -35.44
C GLU A 3 0.83 -9.65 -34.04
N PRO A 4 -0.25 -9.38 -33.27
CA PRO A 4 -0.11 -8.74 -31.97
C PRO A 4 0.61 -9.68 -31.00
N VAL A 5 1.66 -9.16 -30.35
CA VAL A 5 2.47 -9.89 -29.37
C VAL A 5 2.12 -9.41 -27.97
N CYS A 6 2.09 -10.33 -27.01
CA CYS A 6 1.87 -9.99 -25.62
C CYS A 6 3.07 -9.25 -25.02
N ALA A 7 2.82 -8.06 -24.47
CA ALA A 7 3.85 -7.26 -23.79
C ALA A 7 4.38 -7.88 -22.48
N GLY A 8 3.81 -9.00 -22.01
CA GLY A 8 4.21 -9.71 -20.80
C GLY A 8 5.14 -10.89 -21.05
N CYS A 9 4.77 -11.80 -21.94
CA CYS A 9 5.55 -13.01 -22.22
C CYS A 9 6.25 -13.00 -23.59
N GLY A 10 5.92 -12.08 -24.50
CA GLY A 10 6.48 -12.06 -25.85
C GLY A 10 5.85 -13.09 -26.81
N GLU A 11 4.84 -13.84 -26.37
CA GLU A 11 4.11 -14.79 -27.23
C GLU A 11 2.97 -14.11 -27.97
N MET A 12 2.53 -14.73 -29.07
CA MET A 12 1.44 -14.23 -29.91
C MET A 12 0.11 -14.19 -29.16
N LEU A 13 -0.63 -13.10 -29.35
CA LEU A 13 -1.97 -12.94 -28.81
C LEU A 13 -3.02 -13.59 -29.73
N PRO A 14 -4.12 -14.11 -29.17
CA PRO A 14 -5.21 -14.64 -29.98
C PRO A 14 -5.77 -13.55 -30.90
N ARG A 15 -6.04 -13.92 -32.16
CA ARG A 15 -6.61 -12.98 -33.14
C ARG A 15 -7.94 -12.43 -32.61
N PRO A 16 -8.14 -11.10 -32.63
CA PRO A 16 -9.39 -10.51 -32.16
C PRO A 16 -10.56 -11.02 -33.00
N ARG A 17 -11.59 -11.57 -32.34
CA ARG A 17 -12.78 -12.14 -33.01
C ARG A 17 -13.92 -11.13 -33.24
N GLY A 18 -13.66 -9.82 -33.09
CA GLY A 18 -14.71 -8.80 -33.23
C GLY A 18 -14.18 -7.37 -33.26
N ARG A 19 -15.10 -6.40 -33.33
CA ARG A 19 -14.78 -4.97 -33.23
C ARG A 19 -14.43 -4.64 -31.78
N GLY A 20 -13.22 -4.14 -31.55
CA GLY A 20 -12.74 -3.78 -30.22
C GLY A 20 -11.25 -3.45 -30.22
N ARG A 21 -10.76 -2.89 -29.10
CA ARG A 21 -9.34 -2.63 -28.92
C ARG A 21 -8.59 -3.96 -28.83
N PRO A 22 -7.47 -4.15 -29.56
CA PRO A 22 -6.68 -5.36 -29.45
C PRO A 22 -6.18 -5.55 -28.01
N ALA A 23 -6.21 -6.80 -27.53
CA ALA A 23 -5.61 -7.14 -26.25
C ALA A 23 -4.11 -6.83 -26.28
N THR A 24 -3.55 -6.44 -25.13
CA THR A 24 -2.10 -6.20 -24.98
C THR A 24 -1.42 -7.32 -24.17
N TYR A 25 -2.22 -8.13 -23.46
CA TYR A 25 -1.76 -9.19 -22.57
C TYR A 25 -2.68 -10.41 -22.65
N HIS A 26 -2.15 -11.63 -22.49
CA HIS A 26 -2.99 -12.85 -22.37
C HIS A 26 -3.87 -12.85 -21.12
N GLY A 27 -3.45 -12.15 -20.05
CA GLY A 27 -4.19 -12.12 -18.80
C GLY A 27 -3.45 -11.42 -17.65
N PRO A 28 -3.96 -11.56 -16.40
CA PRO A 28 -3.40 -10.92 -15.20
C PRO A 28 -1.92 -11.26 -14.95
N ALA A 29 -1.51 -12.52 -15.14
CA ALA A 29 -0.13 -12.94 -14.94
C ALA A 29 0.84 -12.22 -15.89
N CYS A 30 0.49 -12.12 -17.17
CA CYS A 30 1.29 -11.37 -18.16
C CYS A 30 1.33 -9.87 -17.86
N ARG A 31 0.22 -9.29 -17.35
CA ARG A 31 0.22 -7.90 -16.88
C ARG A 31 1.19 -7.69 -15.72
N GLN A 32 1.19 -8.60 -14.75
CA GLN A 32 2.09 -8.52 -13.59
C GLN A 32 3.55 -8.71 -14.00
N ARG A 33 3.84 -9.64 -14.93
CA ARG A 33 5.19 -9.84 -15.49
C ARG A 33 5.67 -8.58 -16.22
N ALA A 34 4.86 -8.02 -17.12
CA ALA A 34 5.17 -6.76 -17.81
C ALA A 34 5.35 -5.59 -16.84
N ARG A 35 4.60 -5.56 -15.74
CA ARG A 35 4.78 -4.55 -14.68
C ARG A 35 6.14 -4.75 -14.02
N ARG A 36 6.49 -5.96 -13.56
CA ARG A 36 7.79 -6.26 -12.94
C ARG A 36 8.95 -5.89 -13.87
N ALA A 37 8.87 -6.27 -15.15
CA ALA A 37 9.88 -5.93 -16.16
C ALA A 37 10.04 -4.39 -16.31
N ARG A 38 8.94 -3.63 -16.29
CA ARG A 38 9.00 -2.16 -16.28
C ARG A 38 9.60 -1.60 -15.01
N LEU A 39 9.31 -2.21 -13.86
CA LEU A 39 9.88 -1.79 -12.59
C LEU A 39 11.39 -2.03 -12.53
N THR A 40 11.90 -3.06 -13.21
CA THR A 40 13.33 -3.36 -13.32
C THR A 40 14.03 -2.60 -14.46
N ALA A 41 13.28 -2.10 -15.44
CA ALA A 41 13.83 -1.32 -16.55
C ALA A 41 14.19 0.12 -16.14
N ASP A 42 13.67 0.60 -15.01
CA ASP A 42 14.09 1.86 -14.41
C ASP A 42 15.30 1.59 -13.49
N PRO A 43 16.53 1.94 -13.91
CA PRO A 43 17.74 1.64 -13.15
C PRO A 43 17.71 2.30 -11.77
N THR A 44 17.15 3.52 -11.66
CA THR A 44 17.07 4.23 -10.38
C THR A 44 16.17 3.51 -9.38
N ARG A 45 15.07 2.91 -9.87
CA ARG A 45 14.16 2.14 -9.04
C ARG A 45 14.72 0.77 -8.66
N ALA A 46 15.44 0.13 -9.58
CA ALA A 46 16.13 -1.13 -9.29
C ALA A 46 17.20 -0.94 -8.20
N ASP A 47 17.97 0.15 -8.27
CA ASP A 47 18.98 0.50 -7.27
C ASP A 47 18.36 0.78 -5.89
N LEU A 48 17.23 1.51 -5.85
CA LEU A 48 16.50 1.76 -4.61
C LEU A 48 15.97 0.46 -3.97
N LEU A 49 15.45 -0.47 -4.76
CA LEU A 49 15.00 -1.77 -4.25
C LEU A 49 16.18 -2.60 -3.74
N ALA A 50 17.29 -2.63 -4.47
CA ALA A 50 18.51 -3.33 -4.04
C ALA A 50 19.08 -2.76 -2.72
N LEU A 51 19.01 -1.43 -2.55
CA LEU A 51 19.38 -0.75 -1.32
C LEU A 51 18.47 -1.14 -0.14
N LEU A 52 17.15 -1.17 -0.35
CA LEU A 52 16.21 -1.61 0.70
C LEU A 52 16.45 -3.05 1.12
N ASP A 53 16.70 -3.95 0.17
CA ASP A 53 17.04 -5.34 0.46
C ASP A 53 18.37 -5.45 1.23
N ARG A 54 19.36 -4.63 0.89
CA ARG A 54 20.64 -4.58 1.60
C ARG A 54 20.47 -4.07 3.03
N ALA A 55 19.66 -3.04 3.24
CA ALA A 55 19.34 -2.52 4.58
C ALA A 55 18.63 -3.58 5.43
N GLY A 56 17.65 -4.28 4.86
CA GLY A 56 16.96 -5.37 5.55
C GLY A 56 17.93 -6.47 6.03
N ARG A 57 18.89 -6.88 5.17
CA ARG A 57 19.92 -7.87 5.53
C ARG A 57 20.86 -7.37 6.62
N ALA A 58 21.31 -6.11 6.54
CA ALA A 58 22.21 -5.52 7.53
C ALA A 58 21.54 -5.42 8.92
N VAL A 59 20.28 -4.98 8.99
CA VAL A 59 19.50 -4.94 10.25
C VAL A 59 19.34 -6.33 10.83
N ALA A 60 19.00 -7.32 10.00
CA ALA A 60 18.88 -8.70 10.45
C ALA A 60 20.23 -9.27 10.94
N GLY A 61 21.33 -8.91 10.30
CA GLY A 61 22.70 -9.26 10.71
C GLY A 61 23.08 -8.67 12.06
N ALA A 62 22.91 -7.35 12.23
CA ALA A 62 23.17 -6.66 13.50
C ALA A 62 22.34 -7.25 14.65
N ARG A 63 21.05 -7.53 14.41
CA ARG A 63 20.21 -8.16 15.42
C ARG A 63 20.73 -9.54 15.81
N ARG A 64 21.10 -10.38 14.83
CA ARG A 64 21.69 -11.69 15.11
C ARG A 64 22.95 -11.54 15.95
N ALA A 65 23.89 -10.70 15.55
CA ALA A 65 25.15 -10.50 16.26
C ALA A 65 24.96 -10.10 17.73
N VAL A 66 24.03 -9.18 18.00
CA VAL A 66 23.67 -8.78 19.36
C VAL A 66 23.09 -9.94 20.18
N THR A 67 22.24 -10.77 19.57
CA THR A 67 21.61 -11.90 20.27
C THR A 67 22.51 -13.14 20.42
N SER A 68 23.44 -13.36 19.49
CA SER A 68 24.36 -14.50 19.48
C SER A 68 25.66 -14.24 20.23
N GLY A 69 25.96 -12.96 20.54
CA GLY A 69 27.26 -12.55 21.07
C GLY A 69 28.39 -12.60 20.04
N GLU A 70 28.06 -12.70 18.75
CA GLU A 70 29.01 -12.48 17.66
C GLU A 70 29.45 -11.00 17.62
N ASP A 71 30.42 -10.66 16.77
CA ASP A 71 30.99 -9.32 16.68
C ASP A 71 29.95 -8.25 16.25
N ALA A 72 29.32 -7.64 17.26
CA ALA A 72 28.34 -6.59 17.08
C ALA A 72 28.95 -5.32 16.45
N HIS A 73 30.25 -5.07 16.63
CA HIS A 73 30.90 -3.90 16.04
C HIS A 73 30.99 -4.03 14.52
N ALA A 74 31.39 -5.20 14.02
CA ALA A 74 31.42 -5.46 12.58
C ALA A 74 30.01 -5.34 11.95
N ALA A 75 28.98 -5.88 12.60
CA ALA A 75 27.61 -5.82 12.10
C ALA A 75 27.01 -4.41 12.13
N LEU A 76 27.33 -3.61 13.15
CA LEU A 76 26.94 -2.19 13.23
C LEU A 76 27.67 -1.34 12.18
N ALA A 77 28.93 -1.64 11.88
CA ALA A 77 29.69 -0.97 10.82
C ALA A 77 29.06 -1.21 9.44
N GLU A 78 28.60 -2.43 9.15
CA GLU A 78 27.88 -2.72 7.91
C GLU A 78 26.55 -1.96 7.83
N LEU A 79 25.80 -1.90 8.93
CA LEU A 79 24.55 -1.13 8.99
C LEU A 79 24.80 0.37 8.75
N ALA A 80 25.86 0.93 9.34
CA ALA A 80 26.26 2.32 9.13
C ALA A 80 26.62 2.60 7.66
N ALA A 81 27.40 1.72 7.02
CA ALA A 81 27.75 1.85 5.60
C ALA A 81 26.52 1.84 4.69
N VAL A 82 25.49 1.04 5.01
CA VAL A 82 24.23 1.06 4.26
C VAL A 82 23.45 2.36 4.47
N ALA A 83 23.46 2.92 5.68
CA ALA A 83 22.83 4.19 5.98
C ALA A 83 23.50 5.35 5.20
N GLU A 84 24.83 5.37 5.12
CA GLU A 84 25.58 6.36 4.31
C GLU A 84 25.22 6.26 2.82
N LEU A 85 25.14 5.03 2.28
CA LEU A 85 24.75 4.81 0.89
C LEU A 85 23.31 5.29 0.62
N ALA A 86 22.41 5.12 1.58
CA ALA A 86 21.04 5.62 1.48
C ALA A 86 20.95 7.15 1.50
N GLN A 87 21.76 7.81 2.36
CA GLN A 87 21.86 9.27 2.37
C GLN A 87 22.42 9.81 1.05
N ALA A 88 23.44 9.15 0.49
CA ALA A 88 23.99 9.51 -0.82
C ALA A 88 22.93 9.40 -1.93
N ALA A 89 22.17 8.29 -1.97
CA ALA A 89 21.09 8.09 -2.93
C ALA A 89 19.95 9.13 -2.80
N GLN A 90 19.65 9.57 -1.56
CA GLN A 90 18.68 10.62 -1.32
C GLN A 90 19.15 11.96 -1.91
N ALA A 91 20.43 12.31 -1.72
CA ALA A 91 21.01 13.54 -2.27
C ALA A 91 20.96 13.56 -3.82
N THR A 92 21.18 12.42 -4.48
CA THR A 92 21.14 12.31 -5.95
C THR A 92 19.70 12.43 -6.51
N ASN A 93 18.71 11.89 -5.79
CA ASN A 93 17.30 11.98 -6.21
C ASN A 93 16.73 13.41 -6.10
N VAL A 94 17.10 14.16 -5.05
CA VAL A 94 16.67 15.56 -4.88
C VAL A 94 17.21 16.45 -6.02
N ALA A 95 18.43 16.20 -6.49
CA ALA A 95 19.02 16.92 -7.62
C ALA A 95 18.31 16.65 -8.96
N THR A 96 17.75 15.44 -9.13
CA THR A 96 17.08 15.03 -10.38
C THR A 96 15.65 15.58 -10.49
N THR A 97 14.93 15.69 -9.37
CA THR A 97 13.57 16.26 -9.35
C THR A 97 13.53 17.77 -9.56
N SER A 98 14.65 18.48 -9.40
CA SER A 98 14.71 19.94 -9.60
C SER A 98 14.80 20.36 -11.07
N ARG A 99 14.88 19.42 -12.03
CA ARG A 99 15.17 19.70 -13.44
C ARG A 99 14.09 19.27 -14.44
N VAL A 100 12.95 18.75 -13.98
CA VAL A 100 11.83 18.40 -14.86
C VAL A 100 10.82 19.54 -14.84
N ASP A 101 11.12 20.55 -15.66
CA ASP A 101 10.15 21.54 -16.12
C ASP A 101 9.08 20.88 -17.00
N MET A 102 7.91 21.52 -17.02
CA MET A 102 6.62 21.05 -17.52
C MET A 102 6.60 20.35 -18.89
N GLU A 103 5.94 19.19 -18.97
CA GLU A 103 4.98 18.94 -20.06
C GLU A 103 3.86 17.99 -19.61
N ARG A 104 2.65 18.54 -19.51
CA ARG A 104 1.42 17.87 -19.09
C ARG A 104 0.66 17.42 -20.34
N PRO A 105 0.53 16.11 -20.63
CA PRO A 105 -0.39 15.66 -21.66
C PRO A 105 -1.84 15.69 -21.12
N PRO A 106 -2.84 16.02 -21.96
CA PRO A 106 -4.23 16.09 -21.55
C PRO A 106 -4.78 14.68 -21.30
N ALA A 107 -5.35 14.45 -20.11
CA ALA A 107 -6.02 13.21 -19.76
C ALA A 107 -7.51 13.31 -20.11
N ASP A 108 -7.89 12.58 -21.16
CA ASP A 108 -9.28 12.26 -21.47
C ASP A 108 -9.72 11.06 -20.61
N ALA A 109 -10.73 11.26 -19.76
CA ALA A 109 -11.13 10.31 -18.73
C ALA A 109 -12.44 9.61 -19.10
N THR A 110 -12.36 8.49 -19.82
CA THR A 110 -13.52 7.61 -20.03
C THR A 110 -13.65 6.65 -18.84
N LYS A 111 -14.77 6.80 -18.11
CA LYS A 111 -15.17 5.99 -16.95
C LYS A 111 -15.67 4.62 -17.42
N LEU A 112 -14.88 3.57 -17.19
CA LEU A 112 -15.29 2.17 -17.42
C LEU A 112 -15.92 1.58 -16.16
N ILE A 113 -17.17 1.14 -16.29
CA ILE A 113 -17.93 0.39 -15.28
C ILE A 113 -17.54 -1.08 -15.44
N ILE A 114 -16.93 -1.66 -14.40
CA ILE A 114 -16.59 -3.08 -14.32
C ILE A 114 -17.68 -3.76 -13.48
N THR A 115 -18.40 -4.70 -14.08
CA THR A 115 -19.27 -5.66 -13.40
C THR A 115 -18.49 -6.95 -13.15
N GLU A 116 -18.11 -7.20 -11.89
CA GLU A 116 -17.59 -8.50 -11.44
C GLU A 116 -18.70 -9.24 -10.68
N SER A 117 -18.92 -10.50 -11.06
CA SER A 117 -19.80 -11.45 -10.39
C SER A 117 -19.06 -12.09 -9.21
N VAL A 118 -19.54 -11.85 -7.99
CA VAL A 118 -18.97 -12.39 -6.75
C VAL A 118 -19.76 -13.63 -6.33
N THR A 119 -19.04 -14.74 -6.13
CA THR A 119 -19.55 -15.94 -5.47
C THR A 119 -19.74 -15.61 -3.98
N GLU A 120 -20.99 -15.53 -3.53
CA GLU A 120 -21.34 -15.27 -2.13
C GLU A 120 -20.95 -16.46 -1.24
N SER A 121 -19.72 -16.43 -0.73
CA SER A 121 -19.40 -17.14 0.51
C SER A 121 -19.91 -16.28 1.67
N PRO A 122 -20.61 -16.85 2.68
CA PRO A 122 -21.16 -16.07 3.78
C PRO A 122 -20.03 -15.31 4.47
N ALA A 123 -20.11 -13.98 4.41
CA ALA A 123 -19.10 -13.11 4.96
C ALA A 123 -18.98 -13.38 6.47
N PRO A 124 -17.74 -13.53 7.00
CA PRO A 124 -17.56 -13.72 8.42
C PRO A 124 -18.16 -12.52 9.19
N GLU A 125 -18.83 -12.82 10.30
CA GLU A 125 -19.49 -11.78 11.10
C GLU A 125 -18.46 -10.80 11.65
N THR A 126 -18.56 -9.54 11.22
CA THR A 126 -17.67 -8.49 11.69
C THR A 126 -18.05 -8.06 13.10
N ARG A 127 -17.10 -8.13 14.04
CA ARG A 127 -17.28 -7.62 15.41
C ARG A 127 -16.60 -6.26 15.57
N PRO A 128 -17.17 -5.32 16.35
CA PRO A 128 -16.51 -4.05 16.65
C PRO A 128 -15.24 -4.27 17.48
N VAL A 129 -14.25 -3.39 17.27
CA VAL A 129 -13.02 -3.35 18.07
C VAL A 129 -13.32 -3.05 19.54
N THR A 130 -12.67 -3.80 20.44
CA THR A 130 -12.67 -3.54 21.88
C THR A 130 -11.31 -3.02 22.36
N ARG A 131 -11.23 -2.52 23.59
CA ARG A 131 -9.98 -2.00 24.17
C ARG A 131 -8.91 -3.07 24.42
N GLU A 132 -9.31 -4.34 24.41
CA GLU A 132 -8.45 -5.49 24.65
C GLU A 132 -7.81 -6.00 23.35
N ASP A 133 -8.38 -5.64 22.20
CA ASP A 133 -7.88 -6.06 20.90
C ASP A 133 -6.52 -5.42 20.61
N VAL A 134 -5.54 -6.29 20.34
CA VAL A 134 -4.22 -5.90 19.86
C VAL A 134 -4.24 -5.99 18.35
N ILE A 135 -4.02 -4.85 17.69
CA ILE A 135 -4.21 -4.75 16.25
C ILE A 135 -2.86 -4.76 15.54
N ASP A 136 -2.73 -5.68 14.59
CA ASP A 136 -1.64 -5.70 13.63
C ASP A 136 -1.98 -4.78 12.46
N VAL A 137 -1.16 -3.72 12.31
CA VAL A 137 -1.36 -2.68 11.30
C VAL A 137 -1.25 -3.23 9.89
N ASP A 138 -0.45 -4.29 9.69
CA ASP A 138 -0.25 -4.91 8.37
C ASP A 138 -1.48 -5.69 7.89
N THR A 139 -2.39 -6.02 8.80
CA THR A 139 -3.66 -6.68 8.48
C THR A 139 -4.81 -5.72 8.20
N VAL A 140 -4.56 -4.41 8.32
CA VAL A 140 -5.60 -3.39 8.12
C VAL A 140 -5.98 -3.30 6.65
N ARG A 141 -7.27 -3.51 6.36
CA ARG A 141 -7.85 -3.38 5.02
C ARG A 141 -9.06 -2.46 5.03
N VAL A 142 -9.28 -1.81 3.89
CA VAL A 142 -10.42 -0.92 3.68
C VAL A 142 -11.35 -1.54 2.66
N GLU A 143 -12.58 -1.81 3.06
CA GLU A 143 -13.61 -2.44 2.24
C GLU A 143 -14.80 -1.50 2.02
N ARG A 144 -15.57 -1.74 0.96
CA ARG A 144 -16.83 -1.02 0.76
C ARG A 144 -17.86 -1.52 1.76
N GLY A 145 -18.61 -0.59 2.37
CA GLY A 145 -19.74 -0.96 3.21
C GLY A 145 -20.83 -1.68 2.43
N LYS A 146 -21.67 -2.45 3.13
CA LYS A 146 -22.86 -3.07 2.53
C LYS A 146 -23.76 -2.02 1.85
N ASP A 147 -23.88 -0.87 2.48
CA ASP A 147 -24.69 0.25 1.99
C ASP A 147 -23.82 1.32 1.30
N PHE A 148 -22.71 0.93 0.69
CA PHE A 148 -21.75 1.87 0.10
C PHE A 148 -22.37 2.73 -1.01
N GLU A 149 -23.24 2.16 -1.84
CA GLU A 149 -23.88 2.89 -2.93
C GLU A 149 -24.77 4.04 -2.42
N ILE A 150 -25.30 3.92 -1.20
CA ILE A 150 -26.16 4.93 -0.58
C ILE A 150 -25.33 5.88 0.30
N SER A 151 -24.49 5.31 1.16
CA SER A 151 -23.78 6.04 2.22
C SER A 151 -22.41 6.57 1.78
N GLY A 152 -21.85 6.07 0.67
CA GLY A 152 -20.46 6.33 0.26
C GLY A 152 -19.42 5.92 1.31
N THR A 153 -19.80 5.07 2.27
CA THR A 153 -18.99 4.79 3.47
C THR A 153 -18.22 3.47 3.34
N TYR A 154 -16.91 3.55 3.60
CA TYR A 154 -16.01 2.41 3.67
C TYR A 154 -15.94 1.87 5.10
N ARG A 155 -15.70 0.57 5.23
CA ARG A 155 -15.40 -0.12 6.48
C ARG A 155 -13.89 -0.30 6.58
N VAL A 156 -13.33 -0.10 7.76
CA VAL A 156 -11.92 -0.40 8.03
C VAL A 156 -11.87 -1.63 8.94
N LEU A 157 -11.28 -2.71 8.43
CA LEU A 157 -11.17 -3.99 9.10
C LEU A 157 -9.71 -4.29 9.43
N ALA A 158 -9.46 -5.08 10.47
CA ALA A 158 -8.17 -5.68 10.79
C ALA A 158 -8.32 -7.16 11.12
N GLY A 159 -7.24 -7.92 10.93
CA GLY A 159 -7.22 -9.37 11.11
C GLY A 159 -8.33 -10.06 10.30
N ASP A 160 -8.97 -11.06 10.87
CA ASP A 160 -9.99 -11.82 10.13
C ASP A 160 -11.31 -11.06 10.01
N SER A 161 -11.75 -10.32 11.05
CA SER A 161 -13.08 -9.69 11.07
C SER A 161 -13.26 -8.55 12.09
N ILE A 162 -12.18 -7.90 12.54
CA ILE A 162 -12.29 -6.82 13.55
C ILE A 162 -12.59 -5.51 12.85
N LEU A 163 -13.75 -4.92 13.13
CA LEU A 163 -14.16 -3.62 12.60
C LEU A 163 -13.60 -2.49 13.46
N LEU A 164 -12.68 -1.72 12.87
CA LEU A 164 -12.04 -0.57 13.50
C LEU A 164 -12.95 0.66 13.46
N GLY A 165 -13.58 0.87 12.31
CA GLY A 165 -14.37 2.05 12.07
C GLY A 165 -14.79 2.20 10.62
N TYR A 166 -15.17 3.43 10.29
CA TYR A 166 -15.76 3.79 9.02
C TYR A 166 -15.07 5.03 8.45
N LEU A 167 -14.89 5.05 7.13
CA LEU A 167 -14.40 6.22 6.40
C LEU A 167 -15.48 6.71 5.44
N GLY A 168 -15.84 7.98 5.53
CA GLY A 168 -16.85 8.60 4.68
C GLY A 168 -16.35 9.91 4.09
N ARG A 169 -17.16 10.53 3.25
CA ARG A 169 -16.98 11.92 2.85
C ARG A 169 -18.07 12.78 3.48
N ASP A 170 -17.66 13.93 4.03
CA ASP A 170 -18.59 14.94 4.51
C ASP A 170 -19.27 15.66 3.33
N ARG A 171 -20.18 16.61 3.66
CA ARG A 171 -20.88 17.44 2.66
C ARG A 171 -19.92 18.29 1.80
N HIS A 172 -18.71 18.55 2.30
CA HIS A 172 -17.67 19.31 1.61
C HIS A 172 -16.69 18.40 0.84
N ARG A 173 -17.03 17.11 0.68
CA ARG A 173 -16.19 16.09 0.01
C ARG A 173 -14.84 15.84 0.69
N ARG A 174 -14.68 16.27 1.94
CA ARG A 174 -13.51 15.95 2.76
C ARG A 174 -13.72 14.61 3.43
N TRP A 175 -12.63 13.90 3.67
CA TRP A 175 -12.71 12.59 4.31
C TRP A 175 -12.93 12.74 5.81
N GLU A 176 -13.84 11.94 6.34
CA GLU A 176 -14.07 11.81 7.78
C GLU A 176 -13.90 10.35 8.18
N ALA A 177 -13.45 10.15 9.41
CA ALA A 177 -13.28 8.85 10.02
C ALA A 177 -14.17 8.78 11.25
N ARG A 178 -14.83 7.65 11.47
CA ARG A 178 -15.68 7.39 12.63
C ARG A 178 -15.26 6.07 13.25
N THR A 179 -15.17 6.02 14.58
CA THR A 179 -14.82 4.76 15.27
C THR A 179 -16.00 3.80 15.29
N ALA A 180 -15.75 2.49 15.24
CA ALA A 180 -16.82 1.50 15.31
C ALA A 180 -17.46 1.44 16.71
N ALA A 181 -16.67 1.70 17.76
CA ALA A 181 -17.11 1.58 19.15
C ALA A 181 -18.13 2.66 19.56
N THR A 182 -17.94 3.91 19.12
CA THR A 182 -18.78 5.03 19.56
C THR A 182 -19.53 5.72 18.42
N THR A 183 -19.22 5.38 17.15
CA THR A 183 -19.69 6.07 15.94
C THR A 183 -19.33 7.56 15.87
N LEU A 184 -18.56 8.05 16.84
CA LEU A 184 -18.10 9.44 16.88
C LEU A 184 -17.02 9.68 15.83
N THR A 185 -17.01 10.91 15.32
CA THR A 185 -15.96 11.39 14.44
C THR A 185 -14.62 11.43 15.18
N VAL A 186 -13.60 10.93 14.51
CA VAL A 186 -12.24 10.92 15.03
C VAL A 186 -11.70 12.35 15.02
N THR A 187 -11.08 12.75 16.12
CA THR A 187 -10.44 14.07 16.28
C THR A 187 -9.30 14.28 15.29
N GLY A 188 -9.14 15.52 14.84
CA GLY A 188 -8.14 15.94 13.86
C GLY A 188 -8.62 15.93 12.40
N GLY A 189 -9.85 15.46 12.15
CA GLY A 189 -10.52 15.59 10.85
C GLY A 189 -11.31 16.89 10.70
N PRO A 190 -11.89 17.13 9.51
CA PRO A 190 -11.87 16.26 8.33
C PRO A 190 -10.59 16.44 7.47
N TRP A 191 -10.22 15.39 6.72
CA TRP A 191 -8.96 15.29 5.98
C TRP A 191 -9.10 15.47 4.46
N ARG A 192 -7.99 15.79 3.80
CA ARG A 192 -7.93 15.95 2.33
C ARG A 192 -7.97 14.62 1.60
N THR A 193 -7.30 13.60 2.12
CA THR A 193 -7.20 12.29 1.47
C THR A 193 -7.79 11.16 2.30
N ARG A 194 -8.17 10.07 1.64
CA ARG A 194 -8.65 8.84 2.31
C ARG A 194 -7.57 8.24 3.21
N GLN A 195 -6.32 8.33 2.78
CA GLN A 195 -5.18 7.78 3.51
C GLN A 195 -4.97 8.55 4.82
N ASP A 196 -5.06 9.89 4.80
CA ASP A 196 -4.94 10.69 6.02
C ASP A 196 -6.05 10.38 7.02
N ALA A 197 -7.28 10.16 6.55
CA ALA A 197 -8.39 9.76 7.40
C ALA A 197 -8.21 8.36 8.00
N LEU A 198 -7.65 7.42 7.23
CA LEU A 198 -7.29 6.09 7.75
C LEU A 198 -6.20 6.20 8.82
N VAL A 199 -5.14 6.97 8.58
CA VAL A 199 -4.07 7.21 9.56
C VAL A 199 -4.64 7.88 10.81
N GLY A 200 -5.50 8.89 10.65
CA GLY A 200 -6.21 9.54 11.75
C GLY A 200 -7.04 8.55 12.57
N LEU A 201 -7.77 7.64 11.92
CA LEU A 201 -8.52 6.58 12.60
C LEU A 201 -7.61 5.67 13.43
N LEU A 202 -6.46 5.26 12.88
CA LEU A 202 -5.53 4.36 13.57
C LEU A 202 -4.84 5.04 14.76
N LEU A 203 -4.49 6.33 14.65
CA LEU A 203 -3.80 7.06 15.71
C LEU A 203 -4.74 7.56 16.81
N ASN A 204 -5.92 8.07 16.42
CA ASN A 204 -6.83 8.78 17.33
C ASN A 204 -8.10 7.99 17.68
N GLY A 205 -8.33 6.83 17.03
CA GLY A 205 -9.52 6.00 17.24
C GLY A 205 -9.54 5.22 18.56
N GLY A 206 -8.57 5.44 19.46
CA GLY A 206 -8.43 4.70 20.71
C GLY A 206 -8.02 3.24 20.52
N ILE A 207 -7.45 2.92 19.35
CA ILE A 207 -7.02 1.58 18.96
C ILE A 207 -5.61 1.33 19.51
N ARG A 208 -5.44 0.25 20.28
CA ARG A 208 -4.10 -0.18 20.73
C ARG A 208 -3.43 -0.99 19.63
N THR A 209 -2.46 -0.40 18.95
CA THR A 209 -1.65 -1.12 17.97
C THR A 209 -0.52 -1.89 18.67
N ALA A 210 -0.22 -3.09 18.17
CA ALA A 210 0.82 -3.96 18.74
C ALA A 210 2.20 -3.28 18.76
N GLU A 211 2.50 -2.47 17.74
CA GLU A 211 3.79 -1.78 17.59
C GLU A 211 4.01 -0.66 18.60
N VAL A 212 2.97 0.05 19.02
CA VAL A 212 3.11 1.13 20.01
C VAL A 212 3.47 0.56 21.39
N ARG A 213 3.02 -0.66 21.71
CA ARG A 213 3.37 -1.35 22.96
C ARG A 213 4.83 -1.75 23.04
N LYS A 214 5.44 -2.14 21.92
CA LYS A 214 6.87 -2.49 21.86
C LYS A 214 7.77 -1.29 22.17
N ARG A 215 7.42 -0.10 21.67
CA ARG A 215 8.22 1.12 21.92
C ARG A 215 8.03 1.74 23.30
N LEU A 216 6.95 1.40 24.01
CA LEU A 216 6.64 1.94 25.34
C LEU A 216 7.11 1.04 26.50
N ILE A 217 7.52 -0.20 26.21
CA ILE A 217 8.11 -1.13 27.21
C ILE A 217 9.64 -1.07 27.19
N ASP A 218 10.23 -0.59 26.08
CA ASP A 218 11.69 -0.45 25.90
C ASP A 218 12.22 0.98 26.20
N LEU A 219 11.44 1.81 26.92
CA LEU A 219 11.84 3.13 27.46
C LEU A 219 11.68 3.14 28.99
#